data_AF-A0A9P7K473-F1
#
_entry.id   AF-A0A9P7K473-F1
#
_cell.length_a   1.000
_cell.length_b   1.000
_cell.length_c   1.000
_cell.angle_alpha   90.00
_cell.angle_beta   90.00
_cell.angle_gamma   90.00
#
_symmetry.space_group_name_H-M   'P 1'
#
loop_
_entity.id
_entity.type
_entity.pdbx_description
1 polymer ?
#
loop_
_entity_poly.entity_id
_entity_poly.type
_entity_poly.pdbx_seq_one_letter_code
_entity_poly.pdbx_strand_id
1 'polypeptide(L)'
;MATQAEGGAKIINGTALAKAVREGVADRIKALQTTYPRFQPTLAIVQAGERPDSTVYVRMKTKAAEEVGIKFRHITLPAETTAEEVVETVRKLNDDEGVSGILVQLPLGQHVTPEGERLVTEAVSPEKDVDGFHAYNIGHLSSRASVPLFAPCTPSAVIRLLESTGVPISGSNTVVLGRSDIVGSPVASMLRNRDATVTQCHSRTKNIEDIVKNADIVVAAIGKAELIKGSWIKPGAVVIDVGINYIPDATKKSGQRLVGDVEYASAAAVASHITPVPGGVGPMTVAMLMENTLQSAERIWNTSRERKVKPLKLNVLEKVPSDLEIARAQIPKAVTQLAHEIGLLPDELESYGKYKAKVDLSVLDRLSHRKDGKYIVIAG
;
A
#
# COMPACT_ATOMS: atom_id res chain seq x y z
N MET A 1 29.14 -6.35 -32.39
CA MET A 1 30.12 -7.05 -31.54
C MET A 1 30.59 -6.09 -30.46
N ALA A 2 30.18 -6.31 -29.21
CA ALA A 2 30.79 -5.73 -28.03
C ALA A 2 30.97 -6.90 -27.06
N THR A 3 32.20 -7.36 -26.98
CA THR A 3 32.67 -8.44 -26.11
C THR A 3 32.55 -8.02 -24.65
N GLN A 4 31.55 -8.55 -23.94
CA GLN A 4 31.58 -8.64 -22.48
C GLN A 4 32.34 -9.91 -22.11
N ALA A 5 33.52 -9.75 -21.51
CA ALA A 5 34.23 -10.85 -20.88
C ALA A 5 34.06 -10.76 -19.35
N GLU A 6 33.75 -11.94 -18.77
CA GLU A 6 34.16 -12.44 -17.44
C GLU A 6 33.44 -11.95 -16.16
N GLY A 7 32.47 -12.76 -15.71
CA GLY A 7 32.57 -13.41 -14.38
C GLY A 7 31.67 -12.96 -13.22
N GLY A 8 30.69 -12.07 -13.39
CA GLY A 8 29.83 -11.63 -12.28
C GLY A 8 28.42 -11.17 -12.65
N ALA A 9 27.50 -11.29 -11.69
CA ALA A 9 26.10 -10.91 -11.81
C ALA A 9 25.93 -9.40 -12.03
N LYS A 10 24.95 -9.04 -12.87
CA LYS A 10 24.51 -7.64 -13.02
C LYS A 10 23.79 -7.19 -11.75
N ILE A 11 24.22 -6.08 -11.18
CA ILE A 11 23.61 -5.53 -9.97
C ILE A 11 22.27 -4.88 -10.31
N ILE A 12 21.19 -5.35 -9.67
CA ILE A 12 19.87 -4.74 -9.75
C ILE A 12 19.84 -3.56 -8.77
N ASN A 13 20.05 -2.36 -9.30
CA ASN A 13 20.13 -1.14 -8.50
C ASN A 13 18.74 -0.62 -8.12
N GLY A 14 18.20 -1.13 -7.01
CA GLY A 14 16.90 -0.70 -6.49
C GLY A 14 16.86 0.74 -6.02
N THR A 15 17.99 1.34 -5.65
CA THR A 15 18.05 2.78 -5.30
C THR A 15 17.77 3.66 -6.51
N ALA A 16 18.38 3.34 -7.65
CA ALA A 16 18.15 4.07 -8.90
C ALA A 16 16.70 3.89 -9.39
N LEU A 17 16.19 2.67 -9.36
CA LEU A 17 14.81 2.38 -9.77
C LEU A 17 13.79 3.06 -8.84
N ALA A 18 14.04 3.08 -7.53
CA ALA A 18 13.19 3.77 -6.56
C ALA A 18 13.12 5.27 -6.82
N LYS A 19 14.26 5.89 -7.20
CA LYS A 19 14.30 7.30 -7.59
C LYS A 19 13.40 7.58 -8.80
N ALA A 20 13.51 6.76 -9.85
CA ALA A 20 12.70 6.91 -11.06
C ALA A 20 11.18 6.77 -10.77
N VAL A 21 10.80 5.83 -9.89
CA VAL A 21 9.41 5.71 -9.44
C VAL A 21 8.95 6.96 -8.70
N ARG A 22 9.75 7.46 -7.74
CA ARG A 22 9.41 8.68 -7.00
C ARG A 22 9.27 9.90 -7.91
N GLU A 23 10.15 10.05 -8.91
CA GLU A 23 10.04 11.11 -9.92
C GLU A 23 8.72 11.01 -10.69
N GLY A 24 8.34 9.80 -11.14
CA GLY A 24 7.05 9.59 -11.81
C GLY A 24 5.84 9.92 -10.93
N VAL A 25 5.88 9.56 -9.64
CA VAL A 25 4.84 9.94 -8.67
C VAL A 25 4.74 11.45 -8.52
N ALA A 26 5.89 12.13 -8.36
CA ALA A 26 5.95 13.59 -8.21
C ALA A 26 5.38 14.32 -9.43
N ASP A 27 5.76 13.89 -10.63
CA ASP A 27 5.28 14.48 -11.89
C ASP A 27 3.78 14.26 -12.06
N ARG A 28 3.29 13.07 -11.70
CA ARG A 28 1.85 12.77 -11.74
C ARG A 28 1.04 13.64 -10.77
N ILE A 29 1.54 13.85 -9.55
CA ILE A 29 0.90 14.74 -8.57
C ILE A 29 0.84 16.17 -9.10
N LYS A 30 1.94 16.71 -9.62
CA LYS A 30 1.99 18.07 -10.21
C LYS A 30 1.02 18.22 -11.39
N ALA A 31 0.94 17.22 -12.26
CA ALA A 31 0.01 17.23 -13.40
C ALA A 31 -1.46 17.28 -12.94
N LEU A 32 -1.81 16.47 -11.93
CA LEU A 32 -3.15 16.49 -11.33
C LEU A 32 -3.44 17.81 -10.64
N GLN A 33 -2.49 18.37 -9.90
CA GLN A 33 -2.63 19.67 -9.23
C GLN A 33 -2.81 20.83 -10.21
N THR A 34 -2.22 20.76 -11.40
CA THR A 34 -2.44 21.76 -12.46
C THR A 34 -3.91 21.79 -12.91
N THR A 35 -4.55 20.62 -13.01
CA THR A 35 -5.96 20.50 -13.41
C THR A 35 -6.91 20.70 -12.21
N TYR A 36 -6.46 20.26 -11.04
CA TYR A 36 -7.23 20.19 -9.80
C TYR A 36 -6.37 20.75 -8.66
N PRO A 37 -6.32 22.08 -8.45
CA PRO A 37 -5.42 22.71 -7.47
C PRO A 37 -5.58 22.23 -6.02
N ARG A 38 -6.68 21.55 -5.69
CA ARG A 38 -6.96 20.99 -4.35
C ARG A 38 -6.60 19.51 -4.22
N PHE A 39 -6.16 18.86 -5.29
CA PHE A 39 -5.70 17.47 -5.23
C PHE A 39 -4.42 17.41 -4.39
N GLN A 40 -4.51 16.87 -3.19
CA GLN A 40 -3.38 16.76 -2.27
C GLN A 40 -3.41 15.37 -1.62
N PRO A 41 -2.60 14.43 -2.12
CA PRO A 41 -2.40 13.16 -1.44
C PRO A 41 -1.84 13.39 -0.03
N THR A 42 -2.38 12.66 0.94
CA THR A 42 -1.91 12.68 2.33
C THR A 42 -1.69 11.27 2.85
N LEU A 43 -0.48 10.98 3.34
CA LEU A 43 -0.12 9.74 4.02
C LEU A 43 -0.10 9.97 5.53
N ALA A 44 -0.87 9.19 6.27
CA ALA A 44 -0.79 9.10 7.72
C ALA A 44 -0.02 7.85 8.16
N ILE A 45 0.97 8.03 9.03
CA ILE A 45 1.69 6.92 9.67
C ILE A 45 1.39 6.94 11.17
N VAL A 46 0.92 5.81 11.68
CA VAL A 46 0.73 5.56 13.11
C VAL A 46 1.90 4.73 13.63
N GLN A 47 2.57 5.21 14.67
CA GLN A 47 3.71 4.54 15.30
C GLN A 47 3.49 4.47 16.81
N ALA A 48 3.53 3.28 17.39
CA ALA A 48 3.56 3.08 18.84
C ALA A 48 5.02 2.95 19.31
N GLY A 49 5.42 3.81 20.26
CA GLY A 49 6.75 3.84 20.85
C GLY A 49 7.88 4.32 19.92
N GLU A 50 9.09 4.37 20.47
CA GLU A 50 10.29 4.91 19.82
C GLU A 50 11.39 3.85 19.71
N ARG A 51 11.24 2.90 18.78
CA ARG A 51 12.37 2.03 18.43
C ARG A 51 13.34 2.77 17.49
N PRO A 52 14.67 2.75 17.73
CA PRO A 52 15.64 3.46 16.91
C PRO A 52 15.60 3.09 15.41
N ASP A 53 15.32 1.82 15.09
CA ASP A 53 15.16 1.32 13.72
C ASP A 53 13.89 1.87 13.05
N SER A 54 12.76 1.82 13.76
CA SER A 54 11.47 2.40 13.34
C SER A 54 11.62 3.88 12.98
N THR A 55 12.27 4.68 13.83
CA THR A 55 12.43 6.12 13.61
C THR A 55 13.22 6.45 12.34
N VAL A 56 14.22 5.63 11.98
CA VAL A 56 14.96 5.80 10.73
C VAL A 56 14.08 5.53 9.52
N TYR A 57 13.28 4.44 9.54
CA TYR A 57 12.36 4.11 8.46
C TYR A 57 11.26 5.16 8.30
N VAL A 58 10.67 5.63 9.40
CA VAL A 58 9.66 6.68 9.36
C VAL A 58 10.25 7.96 8.77
N ARG A 59 11.43 8.38 9.19
CA ARG A 59 12.12 9.54 8.60
C ARG A 59 12.38 9.39 7.10
N MET A 60 12.74 8.19 6.65
CA MET A 60 12.91 7.90 5.22
C MET A 60 11.57 8.01 4.46
N LYS A 61 10.47 7.51 5.03
CA LYS A 61 9.12 7.62 4.47
C LYS A 61 8.67 9.09 4.42
N THR A 62 8.90 9.87 5.47
CA THR A 62 8.60 11.31 5.52
C THR A 62 9.33 12.06 4.42
N LYS A 63 10.64 11.86 4.31
CA LYS A 63 11.46 12.52 3.29
C LYS A 63 10.99 12.14 1.87
N ALA A 64 10.70 10.86 1.63
CA ALA A 64 10.19 10.41 0.34
C ALA A 64 8.82 11.01 0.01
N ALA A 65 7.92 11.15 0.98
CA ALA A 65 6.61 11.77 0.81
C ALA A 65 6.75 13.26 0.44
N GLU A 66 7.59 13.99 1.17
CA GLU A 66 7.89 15.40 0.88
C GLU A 66 8.51 15.59 -0.51
N GLU A 67 9.49 14.74 -0.88
CA GLU A 67 10.15 14.75 -2.20
C GLU A 67 9.15 14.64 -3.35
N VAL A 68 8.07 13.87 -3.19
CA VAL A 68 7.08 13.64 -4.25
C VAL A 68 5.83 14.53 -4.14
N GLY A 69 5.74 15.38 -3.12
CA GLY A 69 4.58 16.27 -2.91
C GLY A 69 3.38 15.61 -2.20
N ILE A 70 3.60 14.51 -1.49
CA ILE A 70 2.61 13.89 -0.59
C ILE A 70 2.71 14.56 0.77
N LYS A 71 1.58 15.04 1.31
CA LYS A 71 1.51 15.56 2.67
C LYS A 71 1.67 14.40 3.66
N PHE A 72 2.54 14.57 4.66
CA PHE A 72 2.83 13.52 5.64
C PHE A 72 2.25 13.89 7.01
N ARG A 73 1.56 12.94 7.66
CA ARG A 73 1.09 13.06 9.05
C ARG A 73 1.70 11.93 9.87
N HIS A 74 2.56 12.27 10.82
CA HIS A 74 3.12 11.31 11.77
C HIS A 74 2.34 11.36 13.07
N ILE A 75 1.75 10.24 13.46
CA ILE A 75 1.01 10.08 14.71
C ILE A 75 1.82 9.15 15.59
N THR A 76 2.43 9.72 16.62
CA THR A 76 3.20 8.98 17.62
C THR A 76 2.32 8.68 18.82
N LEU A 77 2.22 7.40 19.16
CA LEU A 77 1.53 6.90 20.34
C LEU A 77 2.57 6.40 21.36
N PRO A 78 2.26 6.41 22.66
CA PRO A 78 3.13 5.84 23.69
C PRO A 78 3.53 4.37 23.41
N ALA A 79 4.64 3.92 23.99
CA ALA A 79 5.15 2.56 23.75
C ALA A 79 4.26 1.48 24.38
N GLU A 80 3.54 1.85 25.44
CA GLU A 80 2.62 1.04 26.21
C GLU A 80 1.20 0.98 25.60
N THR A 81 0.96 1.70 24.49
CA THR A 81 -0.33 1.73 23.80
C THR A 81 -0.77 0.32 23.41
N THR A 82 -2.03 0.03 23.72
CA THR A 82 -2.74 -1.21 23.41
C THR A 82 -3.16 -1.28 21.94
N ALA A 83 -3.43 -2.48 21.43
CA ALA A 83 -3.91 -2.63 20.05
C ALA A 83 -5.23 -1.87 19.84
N GLU A 84 -6.12 -1.87 20.83
CA GLU A 84 -7.42 -1.20 20.80
C GLU A 84 -7.31 0.32 20.67
N GLU A 85 -6.37 0.95 21.37
CA GLU A 85 -6.09 2.39 21.26
C GLU A 85 -5.52 2.75 19.87
N VAL A 86 -4.68 1.88 19.30
CA VAL A 86 -4.21 2.04 17.91
C VAL A 86 -5.39 1.93 16.94
N VAL A 87 -6.29 0.96 17.14
CA VAL A 87 -7.51 0.81 16.33
C VAL A 87 -8.38 2.06 16.38
N GLU A 88 -8.57 2.67 17.56
CA GLU A 88 -9.34 3.91 17.68
C GLU A 88 -8.72 5.05 16.85
N THR A 89 -7.40 5.17 16.91
CA THR A 89 -6.65 6.14 16.10
C THR A 89 -6.83 5.87 14.60
N VAL A 90 -6.72 4.61 14.18
CA VAL A 90 -6.92 4.20 12.78
C VAL A 90 -8.34 4.48 12.30
N ARG A 91 -9.37 4.26 13.13
CA ARG A 91 -10.77 4.60 12.77
C ARG A 91 -10.94 6.08 12.48
N LYS A 92 -10.39 6.96 13.33
CA LYS A 92 -10.41 8.41 13.09
C LYS A 92 -9.76 8.78 11.75
N LEU A 93 -8.68 8.09 11.35
CA LEU A 93 -8.02 8.31 10.06
C LEU A 93 -8.80 7.73 8.87
N ASN A 94 -9.53 6.64 9.06
CA ASN A 94 -10.42 6.11 8.04
C ASN A 94 -11.52 7.11 7.68
N ASP A 95 -12.05 7.80 8.68
CA ASP A 95 -13.15 8.77 8.50
C ASP A 95 -12.66 10.14 7.98
N ASP A 96 -11.37 10.46 8.14
CA ASP A 96 -10.77 11.72 7.66
C ASP A 96 -10.62 11.75 6.12
N GLU A 97 -11.51 12.47 5.41
CA GLU A 97 -11.44 12.67 3.94
C GLU A 97 -10.12 13.33 3.48
N GLY A 98 -9.41 14.03 4.37
CA GLY A 98 -8.10 14.62 4.10
C GLY A 98 -6.95 13.61 4.12
N VAL A 99 -7.18 12.38 4.57
CA VAL A 99 -6.20 11.28 4.59
C VAL A 99 -6.46 10.34 3.41
N SER A 100 -5.44 10.19 2.56
CA SER A 100 -5.50 9.31 1.39
C SER A 100 -5.00 7.90 1.70
N GLY A 101 -3.98 7.77 2.54
CA GLY A 101 -3.39 6.48 2.89
C GLY A 101 -3.02 6.39 4.36
N ILE A 102 -3.14 5.20 4.92
CA ILE A 102 -2.81 4.90 6.31
C ILE A 102 -1.80 3.76 6.33
N LEU A 103 -0.75 3.96 7.11
CA LEU A 103 0.24 2.94 7.43
C LEU A 103 0.35 2.83 8.95
N VAL A 104 0.28 1.60 9.46
CA VAL A 104 0.63 1.33 10.86
C VAL A 104 2.01 0.70 10.89
N GLN A 105 2.95 1.35 11.60
CA GLN A 105 4.32 0.88 11.68
C GLN A 105 4.41 -0.33 12.62
N LEU A 106 4.65 -1.51 12.05
CA LEU A 106 4.87 -2.75 12.79
C LEU A 106 6.37 -3.01 13.03
N PRO A 107 6.72 -3.80 14.07
CA PRO A 107 5.83 -4.33 15.11
C PRO A 107 5.41 -3.26 16.14
N LEU A 108 4.26 -3.43 16.80
CA LEU A 108 3.69 -2.43 17.74
C LEU A 108 4.35 -2.43 19.13
N GLY A 109 5.08 -3.48 19.48
CA GLY A 109 5.73 -3.65 20.77
C GLY A 109 5.72 -5.11 21.20
N GLN A 110 6.54 -5.47 22.19
CA GLN A 110 6.60 -6.87 22.67
C GLN A 110 5.36 -7.28 23.46
N HIS A 111 4.59 -6.31 23.97
CA HIS A 111 3.35 -6.52 24.71
C HIS A 111 2.15 -6.79 23.81
N VAL A 112 2.23 -6.50 22.51
CA VAL A 112 1.15 -6.74 21.54
C VAL A 112 1.37 -8.11 20.89
N THR A 113 0.34 -8.96 20.93
CA THR A 113 0.41 -10.28 20.29
C THR A 113 0.24 -10.17 18.77
N PRO A 114 0.63 -11.21 17.99
CA PRO A 114 0.36 -11.23 16.55
C PRO A 114 -1.12 -11.03 16.20
N GLU A 115 -2.05 -11.52 17.03
CA GLU A 115 -3.48 -11.29 16.87
C GLU A 115 -3.86 -9.82 17.08
N GLY A 116 -3.20 -9.13 18.02
CA GLY A 116 -3.35 -7.69 18.23
C GLY A 116 -2.83 -6.87 17.04
N GLU A 117 -1.67 -7.22 16.49
CA GLU A 117 -1.18 -6.58 15.26
C GLU A 117 -2.14 -6.84 14.09
N ARG A 118 -2.68 -8.07 14.00
CA ARG A 118 -3.69 -8.41 12.99
C ARG A 118 -4.94 -7.56 13.14
N LEU A 119 -5.47 -7.42 14.36
CA LEU A 119 -6.61 -6.57 14.66
C LEU A 119 -6.40 -5.13 14.16
N VAL A 120 -5.20 -4.59 14.37
CA VAL A 120 -4.85 -3.23 13.92
C VAL A 120 -4.78 -3.14 12.40
N THR A 121 -4.13 -4.10 11.73
CA THR A 121 -4.06 -4.10 10.25
C THR A 121 -5.43 -4.27 9.58
N GLU A 122 -6.34 -5.05 10.18
CA GLU A 122 -7.73 -5.21 9.70
C GLU A 122 -8.61 -3.98 10.00
N ALA A 123 -8.20 -3.11 10.93
CA ALA A 123 -8.94 -1.88 11.19
C ALA A 123 -8.69 -0.79 10.15
N VAL A 124 -7.61 -0.86 9.38
CA VAL A 124 -7.31 0.12 8.31
C VAL A 124 -8.27 -0.12 7.15
N SER A 125 -9.03 0.88 6.71
CA SER A 125 -9.94 0.70 5.57
C SER A 125 -9.21 0.11 4.35
N PRO A 126 -9.74 -0.92 3.67
CA PRO A 126 -9.13 -1.46 2.45
C PRO A 126 -8.82 -0.41 1.39
N GLU A 127 -9.60 0.68 1.36
CA GLU A 127 -9.44 1.79 0.43
C GLU A 127 -8.29 2.73 0.79
N LYS A 128 -7.82 2.73 2.05
CA LYS A 128 -6.69 3.53 2.54
C LYS A 128 -5.48 2.68 2.98
N ASP A 129 -5.56 1.35 2.88
CA ASP A 129 -4.51 0.38 3.25
C ASP A 129 -3.36 0.38 2.23
N VAL A 130 -2.54 1.42 2.24
CA VAL A 130 -1.44 1.61 1.28
C VAL A 130 -0.28 0.63 1.47
N ASP A 131 -0.24 -0.08 2.60
CA ASP A 131 0.69 -1.21 2.81
C ASP A 131 0.13 -2.54 2.30
N GLY A 132 -1.17 -2.62 1.99
CA GLY A 132 -1.82 -3.76 1.35
C GLY A 132 -2.00 -4.98 2.28
N PHE A 133 -2.04 -4.80 3.60
CA PHE A 133 -2.06 -5.90 4.57
C PHE A 133 -3.46 -6.35 5.00
N HIS A 134 -4.50 -5.56 4.71
CA HIS A 134 -5.87 -5.95 5.00
C HIS A 134 -6.25 -7.23 4.24
N ALA A 135 -6.98 -8.13 4.88
CA ALA A 135 -7.49 -9.38 4.28
C ALA A 135 -8.16 -9.18 2.90
N TYR A 136 -8.85 -8.06 2.69
CA TYR A 136 -9.47 -7.74 1.40
C TYR A 136 -8.42 -7.69 0.29
N ASN A 137 -7.35 -6.91 0.50
CA ASN A 137 -6.27 -6.74 -0.46
C ASN A 137 -5.48 -8.04 -0.66
N ILE A 138 -5.12 -8.73 0.43
CA ILE A 138 -4.41 -10.01 0.36
C ILE A 138 -5.25 -11.11 -0.31
N GLY A 139 -6.54 -11.18 -0.01
CA GLY A 139 -7.47 -12.13 -0.61
C GLY A 139 -7.64 -11.88 -2.11
N HIS A 140 -7.81 -10.62 -2.52
CA HIS A 140 -7.92 -10.24 -3.93
C HIS A 140 -6.61 -10.49 -4.69
N LEU A 141 -5.45 -10.25 -4.05
CA LEU A 141 -4.14 -10.57 -4.63
C LEU A 141 -3.98 -12.07 -4.93
N SER A 142 -4.57 -12.91 -4.08
CA SER A 142 -4.49 -14.37 -4.19
C SER A 142 -5.42 -14.95 -5.28
N SER A 143 -6.46 -14.22 -5.67
CA SER A 143 -7.40 -14.63 -6.71
C SER A 143 -6.97 -14.11 -8.10
N ARG A 144 -6.88 -14.97 -9.12
CA ARG A 144 -6.64 -14.52 -10.51
C ARG A 144 -7.83 -13.77 -11.12
N ALA A 145 -9.02 -13.95 -10.55
CA ALA A 145 -10.25 -13.30 -11.02
C ALA A 145 -10.50 -11.94 -10.36
N SER A 146 -9.58 -11.49 -9.50
CA SER A 146 -9.75 -10.30 -8.69
C SER A 146 -8.55 -9.38 -8.83
N VAL A 147 -8.76 -8.09 -8.60
CA VAL A 147 -7.70 -7.08 -8.56
C VAL A 147 -7.74 -6.42 -7.18
N PRO A 148 -6.66 -6.49 -6.39
CA PRO A 148 -6.64 -5.82 -5.10
C PRO A 148 -6.59 -4.32 -5.27
N LEU A 149 -7.04 -3.57 -4.25
CA LEU A 149 -6.90 -2.11 -4.25
C LEU A 149 -5.43 -1.70 -4.10
N PHE A 150 -4.68 -2.47 -3.31
CA PHE A 150 -3.24 -2.30 -3.12
C PHE A 150 -2.56 -3.67 -3.08
N ALA A 151 -1.41 -3.78 -3.75
CA ALA A 151 -0.49 -4.88 -3.51
C ALA A 151 0.54 -4.42 -2.45
N PRO A 152 1.03 -5.33 -1.59
CA PRO A 152 1.95 -4.90 -0.54
C PRO A 152 3.26 -4.34 -1.11
N CYS A 153 3.82 -3.36 -0.42
CA CYS A 153 4.93 -2.54 -0.93
C CYS A 153 6.17 -3.35 -1.28
N THR A 154 6.61 -4.24 -0.38
CA THR A 154 7.80 -5.08 -0.59
C THR A 154 7.61 -6.13 -1.70
N PRO A 155 6.49 -6.87 -1.76
CA PRO A 155 6.17 -7.72 -2.91
C PRO A 155 6.16 -6.97 -4.24
N SER A 156 5.54 -5.79 -4.29
CA SER A 156 5.53 -4.95 -5.50
C SER A 156 6.94 -4.50 -5.90
N ALA A 157 7.78 -4.17 -4.92
CA ALA A 157 9.19 -3.87 -5.13
C ALA A 157 9.97 -5.05 -5.74
N VAL A 158 9.79 -6.27 -5.21
CA VAL A 158 10.41 -7.49 -5.77
C VAL A 158 10.04 -7.67 -7.23
N ILE A 159 8.76 -7.58 -7.55
CA ILE A 159 8.26 -7.73 -8.92
C ILE A 159 8.85 -6.66 -9.84
N ARG A 160 8.87 -5.39 -9.43
CA ARG A 160 9.41 -4.29 -10.23
C ARG A 160 10.91 -4.45 -10.48
N LEU A 161 11.65 -4.95 -9.48
CA LEU A 161 13.07 -5.26 -9.60
C LEU A 161 13.30 -6.41 -10.59
N LEU A 162 12.50 -7.47 -10.54
CA LEU A 162 12.56 -8.56 -11.52
C LEU A 162 12.26 -8.06 -12.93
N GLU A 163 11.18 -7.29 -13.11
CA GLU A 163 10.80 -6.70 -14.41
C GLU A 163 11.93 -5.83 -15.00
N SER A 164 12.69 -5.11 -14.15
CA SER A 164 13.82 -4.28 -14.59
C SER A 164 15.00 -5.06 -15.18
N THR A 165 15.09 -6.37 -14.93
CA THR A 165 16.16 -7.22 -15.50
C THR A 165 15.93 -7.58 -16.97
N GLY A 166 14.69 -7.47 -17.45
CA GLY A 166 14.29 -7.99 -18.77
C GLY A 166 14.23 -9.52 -18.85
N VAL A 167 14.53 -10.25 -17.78
CA VAL A 167 14.38 -11.71 -17.72
C VAL A 167 12.90 -12.07 -17.62
N PRO A 168 12.35 -12.94 -18.49
CA PRO A 168 10.95 -13.32 -18.43
C PRO A 168 10.59 -14.03 -17.12
N ILE A 169 9.54 -13.55 -16.44
CA ILE A 169 8.93 -14.21 -15.27
C ILE A 169 7.98 -15.34 -15.73
N SER A 170 7.29 -15.13 -16.86
CA SER A 170 6.37 -16.12 -17.41
C SER A 170 7.11 -17.40 -17.78
N GLY A 171 6.64 -18.54 -17.25
CA GLY A 171 7.22 -19.85 -17.48
C GLY A 171 8.48 -20.17 -16.66
N SER A 172 8.96 -19.24 -15.83
CA SER A 172 10.16 -19.49 -15.02
C SER A 172 9.87 -20.47 -13.87
N ASN A 173 10.86 -21.27 -13.48
CA ASN A 173 10.85 -21.98 -12.21
C ASN A 173 11.34 -21.03 -11.11
N THR A 174 10.43 -20.61 -10.22
CA THR A 174 10.72 -19.59 -9.21
C THR A 174 10.62 -20.16 -7.81
N VAL A 175 11.65 -19.92 -7.00
CA VAL A 175 11.64 -20.30 -5.58
C VAL A 175 11.51 -19.05 -4.71
N VAL A 176 10.52 -19.07 -3.83
CA VAL A 176 10.32 -18.04 -2.80
C VAL A 176 10.68 -18.64 -1.45
N LEU A 177 11.73 -18.14 -0.82
CA LEU A 177 12.23 -18.59 0.47
C LEU A 177 11.61 -17.70 1.56
N GLY A 178 10.57 -18.19 2.21
CA GLY A 178 9.79 -17.43 3.17
C GLY A 178 8.29 -17.49 2.86
N ARG A 179 7.47 -17.50 3.92
CA ARG A 179 6.01 -17.61 3.83
C ARG A 179 5.27 -16.65 4.76
N SER A 180 5.91 -15.53 5.09
CA SER A 180 5.27 -14.48 5.87
C SER A 180 4.08 -13.90 5.11
N ASP A 181 3.07 -13.45 5.84
CA ASP A 181 1.85 -12.87 5.26
C ASP A 181 2.12 -11.53 4.56
N ILE A 182 3.19 -10.85 4.96
CA ILE A 182 3.55 -9.51 4.45
C ILE A 182 4.50 -9.52 3.24
N VAL A 183 5.26 -10.60 3.04
CA VAL A 183 6.27 -10.68 1.95
C VAL A 183 6.18 -11.99 1.20
N GLY A 184 6.50 -13.12 1.85
CA GLY A 184 6.70 -14.39 1.16
C GLY A 184 5.46 -14.88 0.41
N SER A 185 4.30 -14.88 1.07
CA SER A 185 3.05 -15.35 0.48
C SER A 185 2.49 -14.41 -0.60
N PRO A 186 2.50 -13.07 -0.40
CA PRO A 186 2.16 -12.13 -1.46
C PRO A 186 3.07 -12.22 -2.70
N VAL A 187 4.39 -12.31 -2.52
CA VAL A 187 5.35 -12.44 -3.63
C VAL A 187 5.05 -13.71 -4.44
N ALA A 188 4.85 -14.84 -3.76
CA ALA A 188 4.50 -16.09 -4.42
C ALA A 188 3.22 -15.98 -5.26
N SER A 189 2.20 -15.29 -4.72
CA SER A 189 0.95 -15.03 -5.43
C SER A 189 1.15 -14.14 -6.67
N MET A 190 1.93 -13.06 -6.55
CA MET A 190 2.21 -12.13 -7.65
C MET A 190 3.03 -12.75 -8.78
N LEU A 191 3.96 -13.64 -8.44
CA LEU A 191 4.76 -14.40 -9.41
C LEU A 191 3.91 -15.44 -10.14
N ARG A 192 3.08 -16.19 -9.41
CA ARG A 192 2.11 -17.12 -10.01
C ARG A 192 1.13 -16.41 -10.93
N ASN A 193 0.65 -15.22 -10.57
CA ASN A 193 -0.23 -14.40 -11.42
C ASN A 193 0.48 -13.91 -12.70
N ARG A 194 1.81 -13.96 -12.76
CA ARG A 194 2.66 -13.70 -13.93
C ARG A 194 3.14 -14.98 -14.60
N ASP A 195 2.41 -16.07 -14.41
CA ASP A 195 2.60 -17.38 -15.02
C ASP A 195 3.96 -18.06 -14.68
N ALA A 196 4.57 -17.72 -13.54
CA ALA A 196 5.71 -18.47 -13.01
C ALA A 196 5.25 -19.77 -12.34
N THR A 197 6.07 -20.83 -12.44
CA THR A 197 5.92 -22.04 -11.61
C THR A 197 6.60 -21.74 -10.27
N VAL A 198 5.82 -21.56 -9.21
CA VAL A 198 6.32 -21.09 -7.91
C VAL A 198 6.42 -22.24 -6.90
N THR A 199 7.61 -22.46 -6.34
CA THR A 199 7.83 -23.30 -5.16
C THR A 199 8.10 -22.40 -3.95
N GLN A 200 7.21 -22.45 -2.96
CA GLN A 200 7.41 -21.71 -1.70
C GLN A 200 8.09 -22.61 -0.66
N CYS A 201 9.23 -22.16 -0.15
CA CYS A 201 10.01 -22.87 0.86
C CYS A 201 9.92 -22.17 2.22
N HIS A 202 10.12 -22.94 3.29
CA HIS A 202 10.08 -22.45 4.68
C HIS A 202 10.96 -23.31 5.59
N SER A 203 10.97 -22.99 6.89
CA SER A 203 11.82 -23.64 7.90
C SER A 203 11.63 -25.16 8.08
N ARG A 204 10.62 -25.76 7.45
CA ARG A 204 10.34 -27.22 7.49
C ARG A 204 10.54 -27.89 6.13
N THR A 205 10.97 -27.15 5.12
CA THR A 205 11.28 -27.68 3.80
C THR A 205 12.53 -28.56 3.89
N LYS A 206 12.42 -29.81 3.44
CA LYS A 206 13.56 -30.72 3.31
C LYS A 206 14.27 -30.44 1.98
N ASN A 207 15.59 -30.65 1.92
CA ASN A 207 16.42 -30.51 0.73
C ASN A 207 16.27 -29.13 0.05
N ILE A 208 16.21 -28.06 0.86
CA ILE A 208 16.02 -26.69 0.36
C ILE A 208 17.10 -26.27 -0.63
N GLU A 209 18.34 -26.75 -0.45
CA GLU A 209 19.46 -26.45 -1.35
C GLU A 209 19.19 -26.98 -2.76
N ASP A 210 18.71 -28.21 -2.89
CA ASP A 210 18.44 -28.83 -4.18
C ASP A 210 17.24 -28.18 -4.89
N ILE A 211 16.26 -27.70 -4.12
CA ILE A 211 15.14 -26.93 -4.66
C ILE A 211 15.65 -25.61 -5.25
N VAL A 212 16.48 -24.86 -4.52
CA VAL A 212 17.04 -23.58 -4.96
C VAL A 212 17.96 -23.75 -6.18
N LYS A 213 18.75 -24.83 -6.24
CA LYS A 213 19.66 -25.13 -7.36
C LYS A 213 18.96 -25.31 -8.71
N ASN A 214 17.66 -25.56 -8.72
CA ASN A 214 16.87 -25.71 -9.94
C ASN A 214 16.09 -24.46 -10.34
N ALA A 215 16.14 -23.39 -9.55
CA ALA A 215 15.35 -22.18 -9.74
C ALA A 215 16.00 -21.20 -10.72
N ASP A 216 15.21 -20.66 -11.64
CA ASP A 216 15.59 -19.55 -12.53
C ASP A 216 15.53 -18.21 -11.78
N ILE A 217 14.61 -18.09 -10.83
CA ILE A 217 14.43 -16.91 -9.98
C ILE A 217 14.41 -17.36 -8.52
N VAL A 218 15.20 -16.69 -7.68
CA VAL A 218 15.23 -16.90 -6.22
C VAL A 218 14.84 -15.60 -5.53
N VAL A 219 13.77 -15.63 -4.74
CA VAL A 219 13.41 -14.53 -3.82
C VAL A 219 13.68 -14.96 -2.40
N ALA A 220 14.62 -14.30 -1.73
CA ALA A 220 15.03 -14.57 -0.35
C ALA A 220 14.34 -13.61 0.62
N ALA A 221 13.44 -14.12 1.47
CA ALA A 221 12.69 -13.36 2.47
C ALA A 221 12.55 -14.19 3.77
N ILE A 222 13.69 -14.66 4.28
CA ILE A 222 13.82 -15.54 5.44
C ILE A 222 14.07 -14.74 6.72
N GLY A 223 14.82 -13.63 6.65
CA GLY A 223 15.27 -12.87 7.82
C GLY A 223 16.39 -13.58 8.59
N LYS A 224 17.36 -14.17 7.86
CA LYS A 224 18.55 -14.82 8.42
C LYS A 224 19.77 -14.46 7.59
N ALA A 225 20.70 -13.73 8.22
CA ALA A 225 21.91 -13.23 7.59
C ALA A 225 22.69 -14.31 6.83
N GLU A 226 22.94 -14.06 5.54
CA GLU A 226 23.86 -14.81 4.67
C GLU A 226 23.66 -16.35 4.69
N LEU A 227 22.41 -16.82 4.93
CA LEU A 227 22.05 -18.23 4.98
C LEU A 227 22.17 -18.89 3.61
N ILE A 228 21.70 -18.21 2.55
CA ILE A 228 21.66 -18.76 1.19
C ILE A 228 23.04 -18.56 0.57
N LYS A 229 23.72 -19.67 0.29
CA LYS A 229 25.07 -19.68 -0.27
C LYS A 229 25.05 -19.66 -1.79
N GLY A 230 26.10 -19.12 -2.41
CA GLY A 230 26.25 -19.13 -3.88
C GLY A 230 26.17 -20.53 -4.50
N SER A 231 26.61 -21.57 -3.78
CA SER A 231 26.51 -22.97 -4.23
C SER A 231 25.07 -23.49 -4.34
N TRP A 232 24.09 -22.79 -3.77
CA TRP A 232 22.67 -23.11 -3.89
C TRP A 232 22.05 -22.50 -5.14
N ILE A 233 22.69 -21.46 -5.71
CA ILE A 233 22.13 -20.68 -6.81
C ILE A 233 22.40 -21.40 -8.13
N LYS A 234 21.36 -21.57 -8.95
CA LYS A 234 21.51 -22.06 -10.32
C LYS A 234 22.36 -21.05 -11.13
N PRO A 235 23.38 -21.50 -11.88
CA PRO A 235 24.12 -20.62 -12.79
C PRO A 235 23.18 -19.85 -13.72
N GLY A 236 23.31 -18.52 -13.73
CA GLY A 236 22.46 -17.63 -14.53
C GLY A 236 21.11 -17.24 -13.89
N ALA A 237 20.79 -17.70 -12.67
CA ALA A 237 19.56 -17.30 -11.99
C ALA A 237 19.51 -15.80 -11.65
N VAL A 238 18.29 -15.27 -11.48
CA VAL A 238 18.06 -13.95 -10.90
C VAL A 238 17.80 -14.08 -9.41
N VAL A 239 18.53 -13.32 -8.59
CA VAL A 239 18.43 -13.35 -7.13
C VAL A 239 17.93 -12.02 -6.59
N ILE A 240 16.78 -12.06 -5.90
CA ILE A 240 16.22 -10.92 -5.17
C ILE A 240 16.33 -11.20 -3.67
N ASP A 241 17.16 -10.42 -2.99
CA ASP A 241 17.38 -10.48 -1.55
C ASP A 241 16.56 -9.40 -0.84
N VAL A 242 15.53 -9.84 -0.13
CA VAL A 242 14.63 -9.02 0.68
C VAL A 242 15.11 -8.92 2.13
N GLY A 243 16.08 -9.75 2.53
CA GLY A 243 16.58 -9.83 3.89
C GLY A 243 17.16 -8.50 4.38
N ILE A 244 16.90 -8.19 5.65
CA ILE A 244 17.46 -7.03 6.35
C ILE A 244 17.96 -7.54 7.69
N ASN A 245 19.27 -7.75 7.79
CA ASN A 245 19.92 -8.28 8.99
C ASN A 245 21.10 -7.38 9.38
N TYR A 246 21.29 -7.14 10.67
CA TYR A 246 22.46 -6.43 11.18
C TYR A 246 23.45 -7.42 11.77
N ILE A 247 24.72 -7.30 11.38
CA ILE A 247 25.82 -8.08 11.94
C ILE A 247 26.93 -7.14 12.44
N PRO A 248 27.70 -7.53 13.47
CA PRO A 248 28.80 -6.72 13.97
C PRO A 248 29.83 -6.38 12.88
N ASP A 249 30.24 -5.12 12.82
CA ASP A 249 31.26 -4.62 11.90
C ASP A 249 31.94 -3.38 12.52
N ALA A 250 33.14 -3.58 13.06
CA ALA A 250 33.93 -2.53 13.71
C ALA A 250 34.37 -1.42 12.74
N THR A 251 34.28 -1.63 11.43
CA THR A 251 34.62 -0.60 10.42
C THR A 251 33.50 0.43 10.23
N LYS A 252 32.28 0.14 10.68
CA LYS A 252 31.14 1.07 10.60
C LYS A 252 31.03 1.91 11.86
N LYS A 253 30.61 3.17 11.71
CA LYS A 253 30.36 4.08 12.84
C LYS A 253 29.32 3.52 13.83
N SER A 254 28.35 2.76 13.34
CA SER A 254 27.32 2.07 14.12
C SER A 254 27.83 0.80 14.82
N GLY A 255 29.05 0.34 14.55
CA GLY A 255 29.56 -0.96 14.99
C GLY A 255 28.89 -2.17 14.32
N GLN A 256 28.02 -1.94 13.33
CA GLN A 256 27.26 -2.96 12.63
C GLN A 256 27.07 -2.62 11.15
N ARG A 257 27.05 -3.64 10.29
CA ARG A 257 26.70 -3.54 8.87
C ARG A 257 25.38 -4.24 8.56
N LEU A 258 24.67 -3.74 7.56
CA LEU A 258 23.46 -4.37 7.03
C LEU A 258 23.82 -5.41 5.98
N VAL A 259 23.23 -6.60 6.09
CA VAL A 259 23.36 -7.71 5.13
C VAL A 259 22.01 -8.34 4.85
N GLY A 260 21.90 -9.00 3.71
CA GLY A 260 20.71 -9.73 3.31
C GLY A 260 20.69 -11.18 3.79
N ASP A 261 19.76 -11.95 3.26
CA ASP A 261 19.63 -13.38 3.52
C ASP A 261 20.58 -14.21 2.64
N VAL A 262 21.14 -13.60 1.59
CA VAL A 262 22.05 -14.22 0.63
C VAL A 262 23.48 -13.80 0.93
N GLU A 263 24.41 -14.75 0.88
CA GLU A 263 25.84 -14.46 0.89
C GLU A 263 26.24 -13.82 -0.44
N TYR A 264 26.15 -12.49 -0.49
CA TYR A 264 26.19 -11.72 -1.73
C TYR A 264 27.39 -12.03 -2.61
N ALA A 265 28.61 -12.12 -2.04
CA ALA A 265 29.82 -12.32 -2.83
C ALA A 265 29.83 -13.66 -3.58
N SER A 266 29.43 -14.76 -2.93
CA SER A 266 29.41 -16.08 -3.55
C SER A 266 28.24 -16.22 -4.53
N ALA A 267 27.08 -15.63 -4.23
CA ALA A 267 25.93 -15.64 -5.13
C ALA A 267 26.15 -14.76 -6.38
N ALA A 268 26.79 -13.60 -6.23
CA ALA A 268 27.10 -12.70 -7.34
C ALA A 268 28.08 -13.31 -8.35
N ALA A 269 28.89 -14.30 -7.97
CA ALA A 269 29.75 -15.02 -8.91
C ALA A 269 28.98 -16.03 -9.79
N VAL A 270 27.74 -16.38 -9.43
CA VAL A 270 26.96 -17.45 -10.07
C VAL A 270 25.71 -16.93 -10.78
N ALA A 271 25.02 -15.97 -10.16
CA ALA A 271 23.78 -15.38 -10.66
C ALA A 271 24.00 -14.57 -11.96
N SER A 272 22.95 -14.43 -12.79
CA SER A 272 22.96 -13.45 -13.88
C SER A 272 22.68 -12.05 -13.38
N HIS A 273 21.79 -11.92 -12.39
CA HIS A 273 21.40 -10.67 -11.76
C HIS A 273 21.22 -10.86 -10.26
N ILE A 274 21.58 -9.84 -9.48
CA ILE A 274 21.44 -9.89 -8.01
C ILE A 274 21.13 -8.50 -7.44
N THR A 275 20.23 -8.43 -6.46
CA THR A 275 20.04 -7.21 -5.66
C THR A 275 21.07 -7.13 -4.53
N PRO A 276 21.70 -5.96 -4.29
CA PRO A 276 22.54 -5.77 -3.13
C PRO A 276 21.71 -5.48 -1.87
N VAL A 277 22.26 -5.78 -0.70
CA VAL A 277 21.74 -5.32 0.59
C VAL A 277 22.86 -4.61 1.34
N PRO A 278 22.74 -3.29 1.64
CA PRO A 278 21.66 -2.37 1.28
C PRO A 278 21.61 -2.03 -0.23
N GLY A 279 20.53 -1.37 -0.66
CA GLY A 279 20.44 -0.72 -1.98
C GLY A 279 19.56 -1.43 -3.01
N GLY A 280 19.07 -2.63 -2.69
CA GLY A 280 18.10 -3.40 -3.46
C GLY A 280 16.64 -3.11 -3.09
N VAL A 281 16.01 -4.03 -2.35
CA VAL A 281 14.56 -4.03 -2.10
C VAL A 281 14.10 -2.88 -1.18
N GLY A 282 14.85 -2.57 -0.13
CA GLY A 282 14.44 -1.55 0.87
C GLY A 282 14.07 -0.18 0.29
N PRO A 283 14.91 0.47 -0.53
CA PRO A 283 14.57 1.73 -1.20
C PRO A 283 13.31 1.64 -2.08
N MET A 284 13.11 0.50 -2.73
CA MET A 284 11.93 0.27 -3.57
C MET A 284 10.65 0.16 -2.74
N THR A 285 10.68 -0.47 -1.56
CA THR A 285 9.52 -0.54 -0.67
C THR A 285 8.97 0.85 -0.35
N VAL A 286 9.83 1.83 -0.07
CA VAL A 286 9.40 3.21 0.19
C VAL A 286 8.81 3.86 -1.07
N ALA A 287 9.37 3.60 -2.25
CA ALA A 287 8.83 4.13 -3.50
C ALA A 287 7.44 3.55 -3.83
N MET A 288 7.24 2.25 -3.62
CA MET A 288 5.93 1.60 -3.79
C MET A 288 4.89 2.14 -2.82
N LEU A 289 5.27 2.48 -1.58
CA LEU A 289 4.36 3.15 -0.64
C LEU A 289 3.88 4.52 -1.16
N MET A 290 4.77 5.30 -1.77
CA MET A 290 4.39 6.59 -2.38
C MET A 290 3.44 6.39 -3.56
N GLU A 291 3.71 5.38 -4.40
CA GLU A 291 2.85 5.03 -5.54
C GLU A 291 1.47 4.55 -5.08
N ASN A 292 1.39 3.66 -4.08
CA ASN A 292 0.12 3.22 -3.49
C ASN A 292 -0.66 4.39 -2.88
N THR A 293 0.03 5.33 -2.21
CA THR A 293 -0.61 6.53 -1.66
C THR A 293 -1.20 7.41 -2.75
N LEU A 294 -0.48 7.61 -3.86
CA LEU A 294 -0.99 8.33 -5.02
C LEU A 294 -2.22 7.63 -5.63
N GLN A 295 -2.16 6.32 -5.84
CA GLN A 295 -3.28 5.54 -6.37
C GLN A 295 -4.52 5.65 -5.48
N SER A 296 -4.33 5.61 -4.16
CA SER A 296 -5.40 5.83 -3.20
C SER A 296 -6.02 7.22 -3.35
N ALA A 297 -5.18 8.26 -3.39
CA ALA A 297 -5.61 9.64 -3.54
C ALA A 297 -6.39 9.85 -4.85
N GLU A 298 -5.90 9.30 -5.97
CA GLU A 298 -6.59 9.36 -7.27
C GLU A 298 -7.96 8.70 -7.20
N ARG A 299 -8.07 7.52 -6.57
CA ARG A 299 -9.34 6.79 -6.42
C ARG A 299 -10.34 7.58 -5.58
N ILE A 300 -9.93 8.03 -4.39
CA ILE A 300 -10.77 8.85 -3.50
C ILE A 300 -11.22 10.12 -4.21
N TRP A 301 -10.30 10.79 -4.91
CA TRP A 301 -10.58 11.99 -5.68
C TRP A 301 -11.63 11.74 -6.77
N ASN A 302 -11.47 10.70 -7.57
CA ASN A 302 -12.42 10.36 -8.63
C ASN A 302 -13.80 9.99 -8.06
N THR A 303 -13.86 9.14 -7.03
CA THR A 303 -15.12 8.80 -6.35
C THR A 303 -15.84 10.05 -5.81
N SER A 304 -15.09 10.99 -5.22
CA SER A 304 -15.67 12.24 -4.69
C SER A 304 -16.25 13.15 -5.78
N ARG A 305 -15.69 13.09 -6.99
CA ARG A 305 -16.11 13.90 -8.15
C ARG A 305 -17.25 13.27 -8.93
N GLU A 306 -17.33 11.94 -8.94
CA GLU A 306 -18.37 11.19 -9.65
C GLU A 306 -19.67 11.04 -8.84
N ARG A 307 -19.80 11.70 -7.69
CA ARG A 307 -21.01 11.70 -6.87
C ARG A 307 -22.23 12.09 -7.71
N LYS A 308 -23.19 11.17 -7.83
CA LYS A 308 -24.45 11.35 -8.57
C LYS A 308 -25.62 11.34 -7.59
N VAL A 309 -26.41 12.40 -7.60
CA VAL A 309 -27.72 12.40 -6.97
C VAL A 309 -28.68 11.66 -7.91
N LYS A 310 -29.37 10.65 -7.40
CA LYS A 310 -30.37 9.89 -8.18
C LYS A 310 -31.75 10.45 -7.87
N PRO A 311 -32.40 11.22 -8.75
CA PRO A 311 -33.75 11.70 -8.50
C PRO A 311 -34.72 10.53 -8.28
N LEU A 312 -35.77 10.76 -7.50
CA LEU A 312 -36.87 9.80 -7.40
C LEU A 312 -37.52 9.65 -8.78
N LYS A 313 -38.06 8.46 -9.07
CA LYS A 313 -38.74 8.19 -10.34
C LYS A 313 -39.88 9.19 -10.52
N LEU A 314 -39.87 9.90 -11.64
CA LEU A 314 -40.97 10.79 -12.04
C LEU A 314 -42.09 9.95 -12.67
N ASN A 315 -43.28 10.02 -12.09
CA ASN A 315 -44.49 9.45 -12.68
C ASN A 315 -45.31 10.61 -13.26
N VAL A 316 -45.19 10.81 -14.57
CA VAL A 316 -45.91 11.90 -15.27
C VAL A 316 -47.40 11.57 -15.30
N LEU A 317 -48.22 12.49 -14.82
CA LEU A 317 -49.68 12.37 -14.82
C LEU A 317 -50.27 13.19 -15.98
N GLU A 318 -51.38 12.72 -16.54
CA GLU A 318 -52.08 13.43 -17.62
C GLU A 318 -52.73 14.75 -17.18
N LYS A 319 -53.08 14.86 -15.89
CA LYS A 319 -53.67 16.05 -15.28
C LYS A 319 -52.80 16.52 -14.13
N VAL A 320 -52.75 17.84 -13.94
CA VAL A 320 -52.06 18.45 -12.79
C VAL A 320 -52.87 18.12 -11.53
N PRO A 321 -52.31 17.34 -10.58
CA PRO A 321 -52.96 17.05 -9.31
C PRO A 321 -52.99 18.31 -8.41
N SER A 322 -53.87 18.31 -7.42
CA SER A 322 -53.88 19.33 -6.36
C SER A 322 -52.64 19.23 -5.45
N ASP A 323 -52.30 20.32 -4.76
CA ASP A 323 -51.14 20.36 -3.85
C ASP A 323 -51.19 19.27 -2.77
N LEU A 324 -52.38 18.96 -2.26
CA LEU A 324 -52.58 17.91 -1.26
C LEU A 324 -52.29 16.52 -1.84
N GLU A 325 -52.68 16.28 -3.10
CA GLU A 325 -52.40 15.03 -3.80
C GLU A 325 -50.90 14.90 -4.09
N ILE A 326 -50.23 15.98 -4.51
CA ILE A 326 -48.78 16.01 -4.70
C ILE A 326 -48.06 15.67 -3.41
N ALA A 327 -48.42 16.33 -2.30
CA ALA A 327 -47.77 16.14 -1.01
C ALA A 327 -47.93 14.72 -0.44
N ARG A 328 -49.03 14.02 -0.79
CA ARG A 328 -49.32 12.65 -0.32
C ARG A 328 -48.84 11.56 -1.27
N ALA A 329 -48.68 11.86 -2.56
CA ALA A 329 -48.33 10.86 -3.58
C ALA A 329 -46.86 10.47 -3.57
N GLN A 330 -45.99 11.30 -3.00
CA GLN A 330 -44.54 11.10 -3.03
C GLN A 330 -44.03 10.49 -1.71
N ILE A 331 -43.24 9.42 -1.81
CA ILE A 331 -42.47 8.86 -0.69
C ILE A 331 -41.04 9.38 -0.80
N PRO A 332 -40.58 10.25 0.12
CA PRO A 332 -39.24 10.80 0.08
C PRO A 332 -38.18 9.71 0.17
N LYS A 333 -36.99 10.02 -0.33
CA LYS A 333 -35.79 9.20 -0.10
C LYS A 333 -35.43 9.23 1.39
N ALA A 334 -34.88 8.13 1.91
CA ALA A 334 -34.29 8.14 3.24
C ALA A 334 -33.23 9.24 3.34
N VAL A 335 -33.27 10.04 4.41
CA VAL A 335 -32.38 11.21 4.54
C VAL A 335 -30.91 10.83 4.55
N THR A 336 -30.58 9.65 5.09
CA THR A 336 -29.22 9.09 5.09
C THR A 336 -28.72 8.74 3.68
N GLN A 337 -29.60 8.20 2.83
CA GLN A 337 -29.27 7.93 1.44
C GLN A 337 -29.06 9.24 0.66
N LEU A 338 -29.92 10.25 0.89
CA LEU A 338 -29.74 11.56 0.27
C LEU A 338 -28.43 12.23 0.72
N ALA A 339 -28.16 12.21 2.02
CA ALA A 339 -26.93 12.75 2.62
C ALA A 339 -25.67 12.14 1.99
N HIS A 340 -25.65 10.82 1.84
CA HIS A 340 -24.56 10.13 1.14
C HIS A 340 -24.43 10.56 -0.33
N GLU A 341 -25.54 10.65 -1.08
CA GLU A 341 -25.53 11.06 -2.49
C GLU A 341 -25.03 12.49 -2.72
N ILE A 342 -25.33 13.41 -1.79
CA ILE A 342 -24.86 14.80 -1.85
C ILE A 342 -23.47 14.98 -1.22
N GLY A 343 -22.95 13.95 -0.56
CA GLY A 343 -21.57 13.93 -0.05
C GLY A 343 -21.38 14.45 1.38
N LEU A 344 -22.41 14.37 2.22
CA LEU A 344 -22.28 14.49 3.67
C LEU A 344 -21.67 13.23 4.25
N LEU A 345 -20.83 13.41 5.27
CA LEU A 345 -20.21 12.33 6.00
C LEU A 345 -21.15 11.78 7.09
N PRO A 346 -20.95 10.52 7.53
CA PRO A 346 -21.80 9.92 8.56
C PRO A 346 -21.78 10.67 9.90
N ASP A 347 -20.64 11.24 10.28
CA ASP A 347 -20.42 12.03 11.50
C ASP A 347 -21.00 13.45 11.42
N GLU A 348 -21.25 13.95 10.20
CA GLU A 348 -21.88 15.25 9.96
C GLU A 348 -23.42 15.17 9.97
N LEU A 349 -23.99 13.98 10.08
CA LEU A 349 -25.42 13.75 9.94
C LEU A 349 -26.00 13.03 11.17
N GLU A 350 -26.86 13.73 11.91
CA GLU A 350 -27.64 13.13 12.98
C GLU A 350 -29.08 12.88 12.51
N SER A 351 -29.41 11.64 12.17
CA SER A 351 -30.74 11.30 11.64
C SER A 351 -31.81 11.17 12.74
N TYR A 352 -32.98 11.77 12.50
CA TYR A 352 -34.19 11.68 13.32
C TYR A 352 -35.30 10.98 12.53
N GLY A 353 -35.38 9.66 12.67
CA GLY A 353 -36.27 8.84 11.87
C GLY A 353 -35.82 8.78 10.40
N LYS A 354 -36.75 8.44 9.49
CA LYS A 354 -36.38 8.10 8.10
C LYS A 354 -36.10 9.31 7.20
N TYR A 355 -36.71 10.46 7.47
CA TYR A 355 -36.76 11.58 6.52
C TYR A 355 -36.29 12.93 7.11
N LYS A 356 -35.78 12.96 8.34
CA LYS A 356 -35.30 14.18 8.98
C LYS A 356 -33.91 13.94 9.55
N ALA A 357 -33.05 14.95 9.49
CA ALA A 357 -31.74 14.91 10.10
C ALA A 357 -31.31 16.33 10.50
N LYS A 358 -30.39 16.43 11.46
CA LYS A 358 -29.56 17.62 11.66
C LYS A 358 -28.24 17.42 10.92
N VAL A 359 -27.72 18.51 10.39
CA VAL A 359 -26.43 18.55 9.71
C VAL A 359 -25.50 19.39 10.57
N ASP A 360 -24.33 18.88 10.88
CA ASP A 360 -23.33 19.60 11.64
C ASP A 360 -22.78 20.81 10.85
N LEU A 361 -22.48 21.91 11.53
CA LEU A 361 -22.03 23.14 10.87
C LEU A 361 -20.60 23.03 10.32
N SER A 362 -19.80 22.09 10.79
CA SER A 362 -18.46 21.81 10.27
C SER A 362 -18.45 21.47 8.77
N VAL A 363 -19.59 21.02 8.23
CA VAL A 363 -19.80 20.82 6.78
C VAL A 363 -19.49 22.09 5.99
N LEU A 364 -19.83 23.27 6.54
CA LEU A 364 -19.59 24.55 5.87
C LEU A 364 -18.10 24.82 5.71
N ASP A 365 -17.29 24.50 6.73
CA ASP A 365 -15.85 24.67 6.67
C ASP A 365 -15.23 23.67 5.70
N ARG A 366 -15.63 22.39 5.76
CA ARG A 366 -15.12 21.34 4.86
C ARG A 366 -15.46 21.62 3.40
N LEU A 367 -16.67 22.09 3.13
CA LEU A 367 -17.17 22.37 1.79
C LEU A 367 -17.05 23.84 1.38
N SER A 368 -16.36 24.68 2.16
CA SER A 368 -16.12 26.11 1.85
C SER A 368 -15.50 26.36 0.49
N HIS A 369 -14.77 25.37 -0.03
CA HIS A 369 -14.17 25.38 -1.36
C HIS A 369 -15.16 25.15 -2.50
N ARG A 370 -16.36 24.62 -2.22
CA ARG A 370 -17.40 24.37 -3.22
C ARG A 370 -18.12 25.68 -3.45
N LYS A 371 -18.33 26.01 -4.72
CA LYS A 371 -19.20 27.13 -5.08
C LYS A 371 -20.63 26.78 -4.69
N ASP A 372 -21.31 27.68 -4.00
CA ASP A 372 -22.72 27.50 -3.64
C ASP A 372 -23.57 27.18 -4.87
N GLY A 373 -24.44 26.18 -4.71
CA GLY A 373 -25.51 25.94 -5.65
C GLY A 373 -26.50 27.09 -5.64
N LYS A 374 -27.11 27.41 -6.79
CA LYS A 374 -28.25 28.33 -6.82
C LYS A 374 -29.44 27.62 -6.16
N TYR A 375 -29.95 28.18 -5.07
CA TYR A 375 -31.25 27.76 -4.55
C TYR A 375 -32.33 28.16 -5.56
N ILE A 376 -33.01 27.17 -6.14
CA ILE A 376 -34.21 27.40 -6.92
C ILE A 376 -35.39 27.18 -5.98
N VAL A 377 -35.98 28.28 -5.51
CA VAL A 377 -37.25 28.23 -4.78
C VAL A 377 -38.36 28.11 -5.81
N ILE A 378 -38.97 26.92 -5.89
CA ILE A 378 -40.21 26.73 -6.62
C ILE A 378 -41.33 26.90 -5.60
N ALA A 379 -41.85 28.12 -5.50
CA ALA A 379 -43.07 28.39 -4.75
C ALA A 379 -44.26 28.25 -5.73
N GLY A 380 -45.18 27.35 -5.40
CA GLY A 380 -46.49 27.20 -6.06
C GLY A 380 -47.54 27.99 -5.30
#